data_AF-A0AAJ4W6T1-F1
#
_entry.id   AF-A0AAJ4W6T1-F1
#
_cell.length_a   1.000
_cell.length_b   1.000
_cell.length_c   1.000
_cell.angle_alpha   90.00
_cell.angle_beta   90.00
_cell.angle_gamma   90.00
#
_symmetry.space_group_name_H-M   'P 1'
#
loop_
_entity.id
_entity.type
_entity.pdbx_description
1 polymer ?
#
loop_
_entity_poly.entity_id
_entity_poly.type
_entity_poly.pdbx_seq_one_letter_code
_entity_poly.pdbx_strand_id
1 'polypeptide(L)'
;MLKKEPKKTLEAWEKAMDLVTYLYKESVVDQSSDHADLIAHIRERVLKIPLSIELSTFENCILSDQLESTRRECALLHTCLMLAKDLGVLEEEIIDTLIERIETVNELVSGLIEEEENEWDKLLLRI
;
A
#
# COMPACT_ATOMS: atom_id res chain seq x y z
N MET A 1 23.39 -10.54 12.48
CA MET A 1 22.11 -9.81 12.28
C MET A 1 22.33 -8.81 11.17
N LEU A 2 21.87 -9.14 9.97
CA LEU A 2 21.93 -8.22 8.82
C LEU A 2 20.94 -7.10 9.09
N LYS A 3 21.44 -5.87 9.21
CA LYS A 3 20.59 -4.67 9.10
C LYS A 3 19.99 -4.72 7.70
N LYS A 4 18.70 -5.09 7.58
CA LYS A 4 17.93 -4.90 6.34
C LYS A 4 18.10 -3.46 5.88
N GLU A 5 18.17 -3.21 4.58
CA GLU A 5 18.40 -1.87 4.03
C GLU A 5 17.23 -0.95 4.43
N PRO A 6 17.40 -0.11 5.47
CA PRO A 6 16.28 0.68 5.99
C PRO A 6 15.79 1.69 4.95
N LYS A 7 16.60 1.94 3.91
CA LYS A 7 16.34 2.92 2.87
C LYS A 7 15.19 2.50 1.93
N LYS A 8 15.12 1.26 1.47
CA LYS A 8 14.06 0.82 0.54
C LYS A 8 12.72 0.69 1.24
N THR A 9 12.72 0.17 2.47
CA THR A 9 11.49 0.12 3.27
C THR A 9 11.01 1.53 3.65
N LEU A 10 11.93 2.44 3.98
CA LEU A 10 11.60 3.85 4.17
C LEU A 10 11.02 4.48 2.89
N GLU A 11 11.60 4.20 1.73
CA GLU A 11 11.09 4.70 0.44
C GLU A 11 9.68 4.19 0.15
N ALA A 12 9.41 2.89 0.34
CA ALA A 12 8.09 2.31 0.21
C ALA A 12 7.08 2.97 1.16
N TRP A 13 7.50 3.21 2.41
CA TRP A 13 6.69 3.88 3.42
C TRP A 13 6.40 5.34 3.04
N GLU A 14 7.40 6.09 2.57
CA GLU A 14 7.24 7.48 2.13
C GLU A 14 6.23 7.57 0.98
N LYS A 15 6.31 6.65 0.00
CA LYS A 15 5.34 6.59 -1.11
C LYS A 15 3.93 6.22 -0.64
N ALA A 16 3.81 5.31 0.34
CA ALA A 16 2.53 4.98 0.93
C ALA A 16 1.93 6.16 1.72
N MET A 17 2.75 6.94 2.42
CA MET A 17 2.32 8.16 3.11
C MET A 17 1.89 9.25 2.13
N ASP A 18 2.59 9.41 1.01
CA ASP A 18 2.21 10.30 -0.08
C ASP A 18 0.85 9.90 -0.68
N LEU A 19 0.61 8.60 -0.89
CA LEU A 19 -0.66 8.05 -1.34
C LEU A 19 -1.81 8.40 -0.38
N VAL A 20 -1.63 8.14 0.93
CA VAL A 20 -2.63 8.51 1.96
C VAL A 20 -2.90 10.01 1.93
N THR A 21 -1.84 10.81 1.94
CA THR A 21 -1.95 12.28 2.01
C THR A 21 -2.68 12.84 0.79
N TYR A 22 -2.39 12.30 -0.40
CA TYR A 22 -3.08 12.68 -1.62
C TYR A 22 -4.57 12.36 -1.54
N LEU A 23 -4.94 11.11 -1.18
CA LEU A 23 -6.35 10.75 -1.02
C LEU A 23 -7.08 11.70 -0.06
N TYR A 24 -6.50 11.96 1.11
CA TYR A 24 -7.18 12.77 2.14
C TYR A 24 -7.30 14.26 1.75
N LYS A 25 -6.41 14.78 0.91
CA LYS A 25 -6.50 16.15 0.40
C LYS A 25 -7.53 16.29 -0.72
N GLU A 26 -7.54 15.35 -1.65
CA GLU A 26 -8.38 15.43 -2.86
C GLU A 26 -9.79 14.84 -2.63
N SER A 27 -9.97 13.92 -1.67
CA SER A 27 -11.30 13.40 -1.31
C SER A 27 -12.04 14.37 -0.39
N VAL A 28 -12.70 15.38 -0.96
CA VAL A 28 -13.74 16.13 -0.23
C VAL A 28 -14.95 15.21 -0.09
N VAL A 29 -15.14 14.63 1.09
CA VAL A 29 -16.29 13.77 1.35
C VAL A 29 -17.51 14.62 1.60
N ASP A 30 -18.42 14.59 0.64
CA ASP A 30 -19.80 14.92 0.89
C ASP A 30 -20.41 13.79 1.75
N GLN A 31 -20.60 14.05 3.05
CA GLN A 31 -21.23 13.09 3.95
C GLN A 31 -22.69 12.81 3.62
N SER A 32 -23.29 13.58 2.70
CA SER A 32 -24.63 13.35 2.17
C SER A 32 -24.67 12.51 0.88
N SER A 33 -23.50 12.07 0.38
CA SER A 33 -23.41 11.17 -0.77
C SER A 33 -23.96 9.78 -0.44
N ASP A 34 -24.72 9.20 -1.38
CA ASP A 34 -25.19 7.81 -1.35
C ASP A 34 -24.05 6.77 -1.35
N HIS A 35 -22.79 7.21 -1.51
CA HIS A 35 -21.58 6.38 -1.57
C HIS A 35 -20.56 6.69 -0.46
N ALA A 36 -21.02 7.28 0.66
CA ALA A 36 -20.15 7.62 1.79
C ALA A 36 -19.45 6.40 2.42
N ASP A 37 -20.09 5.22 2.36
CA ASP A 37 -19.54 3.94 2.81
C ASP A 37 -18.33 3.48 1.97
N LEU A 38 -18.41 3.62 0.64
CA LEU A 38 -17.31 3.29 -0.26
C LEU A 38 -16.09 4.17 0.01
N ILE A 39 -16.28 5.50 0.18
CA ILE A 39 -15.16 6.38 0.50
C ILE A 39 -14.56 6.07 1.88
N ALA A 40 -15.40 5.78 2.88
CA ALA A 40 -14.92 5.39 4.19
C ALA A 40 -14.04 4.12 4.11
N HIS A 41 -14.45 3.14 3.29
CA HIS A 41 -13.70 1.92 3.05
C HIS A 41 -12.37 2.17 2.31
N ILE A 42 -12.37 3.01 1.28
CA ILE A 42 -11.14 3.43 0.57
C ILE A 42 -10.15 4.08 1.54
N ARG A 43 -10.64 4.96 2.43
CA ARG A 43 -9.83 5.63 3.45
C ARG A 43 -9.24 4.66 4.48
N GLU A 44 -10.04 3.72 4.96
CA GLU A 44 -9.56 2.69 5.87
C GLU A 44 -8.43 1.86 5.23
N ARG A 45 -8.63 1.42 3.99
CA ARG A 45 -7.65 0.60 3.26
C ARG A 45 -6.36 1.34 2.98
N VAL A 46 -6.43 2.59 2.50
CA VAL A 46 -5.22 3.34 2.20
C VAL A 46 -4.35 3.54 3.45
N LEU A 47 -4.95 3.69 4.63
CA LEU A 47 -4.22 3.83 5.89
C LEU A 47 -3.53 2.53 6.33
N LYS A 48 -4.08 1.36 5.99
CA LYS A 48 -3.46 0.07 6.31
C LYS A 48 -2.13 -0.16 5.58
N ILE A 49 -1.95 0.45 4.41
CA ILE A 49 -0.74 0.30 3.58
C ILE A 49 0.52 0.77 4.34
N PRO A 50 0.67 2.07 4.71
CA PRO A 50 1.87 2.52 5.41
C PRO A 50 2.02 1.88 6.80
N LEU A 51 0.91 1.55 7.48
CA LEU A 51 0.96 0.85 8.77
C LEU A 51 1.53 -0.57 8.63
N SER A 52 1.17 -1.30 7.59
CA SER A 52 1.69 -2.65 7.32
C SER A 52 3.18 -2.60 6.95
N ILE A 53 3.59 -1.61 6.15
CA ILE A 53 5.00 -1.38 5.84
C ILE A 53 5.79 -1.06 7.10
N GLU A 54 5.28 -0.18 7.97
CA GLU A 54 5.94 0.17 9.23
C GLU A 54 6.08 -1.06 10.14
N LEU A 55 5.03 -1.87 10.30
CA LEU A 55 5.08 -3.10 11.08
C LEU A 55 6.11 -4.11 10.57
N SER A 56 6.30 -4.18 9.23
CA SER A 56 7.36 -5.00 8.64
C SER A 56 8.77 -4.58 9.10
N THR A 57 8.98 -3.35 9.58
CA THR A 57 10.28 -2.91 10.09
C THR A 57 10.54 -3.26 11.55
N PHE A 58 9.48 -3.44 12.35
CA PHE A 58 9.58 -3.65 13.81
C PHE A 58 9.56 -5.11 14.23
N GLU A 59 8.87 -5.98 13.49
CA GLU A 59 8.67 -7.37 13.90
C GLU A 59 9.81 -8.27 13.37
N ASN A 60 10.53 -8.93 14.29
CA ASN A 60 11.44 -10.05 13.98
C ASN A 60 10.67 -11.34 13.56
N CYS A 61 9.37 -11.22 13.28
CA CYS A 61 8.49 -12.31 12.86
C CYS A 61 7.98 -12.01 11.44
N ILE A 62 8.23 -12.95 10.53
CA ILE A 62 7.67 -13.09 9.18
C ILE A 62 7.36 -11.75 8.49
N LEU A 63 8.43 -11.02 8.14
CA LEU A 63 8.37 -9.78 7.36
C LEU A 63 7.54 -9.93 6.08
N SER A 64 7.59 -11.13 5.46
CA SER A 64 6.80 -11.47 4.28
C SER A 64 5.29 -11.34 4.51
N ASP A 65 4.76 -11.62 5.71
CA ASP A 65 3.32 -11.58 5.95
C ASP A 65 2.77 -10.15 5.92
N GLN A 66 3.54 -9.19 6.44
CA GLN A 66 3.16 -7.78 6.45
C GLN A 66 3.34 -7.13 5.07
N LEU A 67 4.40 -7.47 4.34
CA LEU A 67 4.60 -7.01 2.97
C LEU A 67 3.54 -7.60 2.02
N GLU A 68 3.21 -8.88 2.16
CA GLU A 68 2.07 -9.49 1.46
C GLU A 68 0.73 -8.87 1.86
N SER A 69 0.56 -8.50 3.13
CA SER A 69 -0.61 -7.74 3.56
C SER A 69 -0.72 -6.39 2.85
N THR A 70 0.40 -5.69 2.70
CA THR A 70 0.47 -4.44 1.94
C THR A 70 0.03 -4.64 0.48
N ARG A 71 0.53 -5.70 -0.20
CA ARG A 71 0.12 -6.03 -1.58
C ARG A 71 -1.38 -6.30 -1.69
N ARG A 72 -1.94 -7.06 -0.75
CA ARG A 72 -3.39 -7.34 -0.69
C ARG A 72 -4.19 -6.05 -0.54
N GLU A 73 -3.76 -5.14 0.33
CA GLU A 73 -4.45 -3.85 0.51
C GLU A 73 -4.33 -2.96 -0.74
N CYS A 74 -3.19 -2.94 -1.44
CA CYS A 74 -3.05 -2.26 -2.73
C CYS A 74 -4.06 -2.79 -3.77
N ALA A 75 -4.17 -4.11 -3.93
CA ALA A 75 -5.11 -4.71 -4.89
C ALA A 75 -6.58 -4.43 -4.54
N LEU A 76 -6.91 -4.47 -3.24
CA LEU A 76 -8.27 -4.18 -2.77
C LEU A 76 -8.60 -2.69 -2.92
N LEU A 77 -7.64 -1.80 -2.64
CA LEU A 77 -7.79 -0.37 -2.86
C LEU A 77 -8.00 -0.04 -4.35
N HIS A 78 -7.21 -0.64 -5.24
CA HIS A 78 -7.39 -0.51 -6.69
C HIS A 78 -8.80 -0.93 -7.11
N THR A 79 -9.28 -2.08 -6.62
CA THR A 79 -10.66 -2.54 -6.90
C THR A 79 -11.71 -1.53 -6.45
N CYS A 80 -11.55 -0.95 -5.25
CA CYS A 80 -12.48 0.06 -4.74
C CYS A 80 -12.44 1.36 -5.56
N LEU A 81 -11.26 1.76 -6.05
CA LEU A 81 -11.10 2.95 -6.90
C LEU A 81 -11.73 2.76 -8.28
N MET A 82 -11.62 1.58 -8.88
CA MET A 82 -12.33 1.26 -10.12
C MET A 82 -13.85 1.36 -9.94
N LEU A 83 -14.37 0.83 -8.83
CA LEU A 83 -15.79 0.99 -8.51
C LEU A 83 -16.18 2.45 -8.28
N ALA A 84 -15.34 3.23 -7.57
CA ALA A 84 -15.56 4.65 -7.34
C ALA A 84 -15.58 5.44 -8.67
N LYS A 85 -14.78 5.02 -9.66
CA LYS A 85 -14.74 5.59 -11.01
C LYS A 85 -16.05 5.35 -11.74
N ASP A 86 -16.49 4.10 -11.78
CA ASP A 86 -17.73 3.70 -12.47
C ASP A 86 -18.98 4.38 -11.87
N LEU A 87 -18.96 4.64 -10.57
CA LEU A 87 -20.05 5.30 -9.84
C LEU A 87 -19.93 6.83 -9.81
N GLY A 88 -18.84 7.42 -10.34
CA GLY A 88 -18.61 8.86 -10.34
C GLY A 88 -18.45 9.45 -8.93
N VAL A 89 -17.89 8.68 -8.00
CA VAL A 89 -17.73 9.06 -6.58
C VAL A 89 -16.57 10.03 -6.39
N LEU A 90 -15.52 9.91 -7.20
CA LEU A 90 -14.37 10.80 -7.25
C LEU A 90 -14.12 11.21 -8.71
N GLU A 91 -13.47 12.36 -8.89
CA GLU A 91 -13.03 12.80 -10.21
C GLU A 91 -12.06 11.79 -10.83
N GLU A 92 -12.17 11.57 -12.14
CA GLU A 92 -11.40 10.57 -12.86
C GLU A 92 -9.89 10.83 -12.72
N GLU A 93 -9.47 12.09 -12.78
CA GLU A 93 -8.06 12.49 -12.62
C GLU A 93 -7.50 12.16 -11.23
N ILE A 94 -8.34 12.27 -10.18
CA ILE A 94 -7.96 11.88 -8.81
C ILE A 94 -7.76 10.37 -8.75
N ILE A 95 -8.67 9.61 -9.36
CA ILE A 95 -8.62 8.15 -9.37
C ILE A 95 -7.38 7.65 -10.13
N ASP A 96 -7.14 8.17 -11.32
CA ASP A 96 -6.00 7.77 -12.14
C ASP A 96 -4.68 8.05 -11.41
N THR A 97 -4.56 9.21 -10.75
CA THR A 97 -3.40 9.56 -9.92
C THR A 97 -3.24 8.62 -8.71
N LEU A 98 -4.35 8.20 -8.08
CA LEU A 98 -4.31 7.24 -6.98
C LEU A 98 -3.85 5.85 -7.45
N ILE A 99 -4.29 5.41 -8.63
CA ILE A 99 -3.89 4.13 -9.22
C ILE A 99 -2.38 4.12 -9.50
N GLU A 100 -1.83 5.14 -10.15
CA GLU A 100 -0.38 5.26 -10.41
C GLU A 100 0.45 5.19 -9.12
N ARG A 101 -0.05 5.83 -8.05
CA ARG A 101 0.59 5.80 -6.73
C ARG A 101 0.52 4.42 -6.08
N ILE A 102 -0.60 3.71 -6.22
CA ILE A 102 -0.75 2.33 -5.74
C ILE A 102 0.23 1.40 -6.46
N GLU A 103 0.36 1.54 -7.78
CA GLU A 103 1.30 0.76 -8.59
C GLU A 103 2.74 0.99 -8.11
N THR A 104 3.13 2.25 -7.91
CA THR A 104 4.45 2.62 -7.38
C THR A 104 4.73 1.96 -6.02
N VAL A 105 3.76 2.00 -5.09
CA VAL A 105 3.91 1.35 -3.77
C VAL A 105 4.02 -0.17 -3.92
N ASN A 106 3.18 -0.76 -4.78
CA ASN A 106 3.14 -2.20 -5.00
C ASN A 106 4.44 -2.73 -5.63
N GLU A 107 5.05 -1.99 -6.54
CA GLU A 107 6.36 -2.31 -7.12
C GLU A 107 7.47 -2.31 -6.07
N LEU A 108 7.54 -1.27 -5.22
CA LEU A 108 8.53 -1.18 -4.15
C LEU A 108 8.37 -2.32 -3.14
N VAL A 109 7.13 -2.63 -2.75
CA VAL A 109 6.83 -3.73 -1.83
C VAL A 109 7.17 -5.08 -2.46
N SER A 110 6.89 -5.28 -3.75
CA SER A 110 7.24 -6.53 -4.45
C SER A 110 8.76 -6.72 -4.50
N GLY A 111 9.53 -5.66 -4.75
CA GLY A 111 10.99 -5.72 -4.70
C GLY A 111 11.53 -6.08 -3.30
N LEU A 112 10.90 -5.59 -2.24
CA LEU A 112 11.27 -5.94 -0.85
C LEU A 112 11.01 -7.43 -0.55
N ILE A 113 9.93 -8.00 -1.08
CA ILE A 113 9.60 -9.43 -0.91
C ILE A 113 10.59 -10.31 -1.68
N GLU A 114 10.86 -9.99 -2.94
CA GLU A 114 11.83 -10.73 -3.77
C GLU A 114 13.23 -10.72 -3.14
N GLU A 115 13.66 -9.58 -2.59
CA GLU A 115 14.93 -9.48 -1.87
C GLU A 115 14.96 -10.38 -0.63
N GLU A 116 13.85 -10.45 0.11
CA GLU A 116 13.73 -11.33 1.26
C GLU A 116 13.78 -12.80 0.88
N GLU A 117 13.00 -13.23 -0.12
CA GLU A 117 13.00 -14.61 -0.62
C GLU A 117 14.40 -15.04 -1.06
N ASN A 118 15.10 -14.19 -1.81
CA ASN A 118 16.46 -14.44 -2.25
C ASN A 118 17.46 -14.59 -1.09
N GLU A 119 17.31 -13.80 -0.02
CA GLU A 119 18.17 -13.92 1.17
C GLU A 119 17.88 -15.22 1.94
N TRP A 120 16.62 -15.64 2.06
CA TRP A 120 16.25 -16.92 2.65
C TRP A 120 16.81 -18.10 1.85
N ASP A 121 16.71 -18.08 0.52
CA ASP A 121 17.25 -19.12 -0.35
C ASP A 121 18.78 -19.25 -0.21
N LYS A 122 19.51 -18.12 -0.15
CA LYS A 122 20.95 -18.13 0.10
C LYS A 122 21.32 -18.73 1.46
N LEU A 123 20.49 -18.52 2.48
CA LEU A 123 20.70 -19.08 3.83
C LEU A 123 20.41 -20.58 3.86
N LEU A 124 19.36 -21.04 3.17
CA LEU A 124 18.98 -22.45 3.09
C LEU A 124 19.95 -23.28 2.24
N LEU A 125 20.52 -22.70 1.18
CA LEU A 125 21.53 -23.34 0.31
C LEU A 125 22.96 -23.32 0.88
N ARG A 126 23.18 -22.68 2.03
CA ARG A 126 24.48 -22.64 2.75
C ARG A 126 24.62 -23.74 3.81
N ILE A 127 23.75 -24.75 3.80
CA ILE A 127 23.86 -26.02 4.56
C ILE A 127 24.33 -27.10 3.59
#